data_AF-A0AAV8XIR2-F1
#
_entry.id   AF-A0AAV8XIR2-F1
#
_cell.length_a   1.000
_cell.length_b   1.000
_cell.length_c   1.000
_cell.angle_alpha   90.00
_cell.angle_beta   90.00
_cell.angle_gamma   90.00
#
_symmetry.space_group_name_H-M   'P 1'
#
loop_
_entity.id
_entity.type
_entity.pdbx_description
1 polymer ?
#
loop_
_entity_poly.entity_id
_entity_poly.type
_entity_poly.pdbx_seq_one_letter_code
_entity_poly.pdbx_strand_id
1 'polypeptide(L)'
;MSAGIKQKLGHDLRTVLTFIVFGQLFSPILHTLTDTISTDTIYTTSFFMMLVHLIFFDYGVSAAIVSNSLSLSAAVFASICLASRLSSAHHAFILMTVATETFVLFPLLRNEIHKPVIMTSMILIFDVYFLIQIGYLVAVLFIITVFLIIVVCPLLFVKYQKYKDNIYGPWDEAIVDDIDNLSLVL
;
A
#
# COMPACT_ATOMS: atom_id res chain seq x y z
N MET A 1 29.88 22.26 -15.21
CA MET A 1 28.59 21.52 -15.24
C MET A 1 28.76 20.02 -15.52
N SER A 2 29.57 19.60 -16.51
CA SER A 2 29.75 18.16 -16.86
C SER A 2 30.43 17.29 -15.77
N ALA A 3 31.40 17.84 -15.01
CA ALA A 3 32.11 17.09 -13.97
C ALA A 3 31.21 16.66 -12.79
N GLY A 4 30.29 17.54 -12.35
CA GLY A 4 29.35 17.23 -11.28
C GLY A 4 28.30 16.17 -11.68
N ILE A 5 27.89 16.17 -12.96
CA ILE A 5 26.97 15.15 -13.50
C ILE A 5 27.65 13.78 -13.54
N LYS A 6 28.92 13.71 -14.00
CA LYS A 6 29.67 12.45 -14.01
C LYS A 6 29.89 11.89 -12.60
N GLN A 7 30.17 12.75 -11.63
CA GLN A 7 30.37 12.32 -10.24
C GLN A 7 29.07 11.82 -9.60
N LYS A 8 27.94 12.52 -9.83
CA LYS A 8 26.61 12.09 -9.37
C LYS A 8 26.20 10.77 -10.02
N LEU A 9 26.36 10.65 -11.33
CA LEU A 9 26.12 9.42 -12.08
C LEU A 9 26.96 8.24 -11.56
N GLY A 10 28.25 8.48 -11.26
CA GLY A 10 29.13 7.44 -10.72
C GLY A 10 28.69 6.96 -9.33
N HIS A 11 28.22 7.87 -8.47
CA HIS A 11 27.69 7.53 -7.15
C HIS A 11 26.38 6.73 -7.24
N ASP A 12 25.45 7.17 -8.10
CA ASP A 12 24.17 6.50 -8.31
C ASP A 12 24.39 5.10 -8.92
N LEU A 13 25.28 4.98 -9.91
CA LEU A 13 25.64 3.71 -10.52
C LEU A 13 26.32 2.76 -9.52
N ARG A 14 27.19 3.28 -8.65
CA ARG A 14 27.78 2.48 -7.56
C ARG A 14 26.72 1.98 -6.59
N THR A 15 25.73 2.81 -6.26
CA THR A 15 24.63 2.45 -5.36
C THR A 15 23.75 1.36 -5.98
N VAL A 16 23.40 1.52 -7.27
CA VAL A 16 22.63 0.52 -8.04
C VAL A 16 23.40 -0.80 -8.15
N LEU A 17 24.69 -0.76 -8.48
CA LEU A 17 25.52 -1.97 -8.54
C LEU A 17 25.62 -2.67 -7.19
N THR A 18 25.80 -1.90 -6.11
CA THR A 18 25.83 -2.43 -4.74
C THR A 18 24.50 -3.14 -4.43
N PHE A 19 23.37 -2.50 -4.75
CA PHE A 19 22.04 -3.09 -4.56
C PHE A 19 21.85 -4.39 -5.35
N ILE A 20 22.26 -4.43 -6.63
CA ILE A 20 22.15 -5.62 -7.47
C ILE A 20 23.00 -6.77 -6.91
N VAL A 21 24.26 -6.51 -6.57
CA VAL A 21 25.19 -7.54 -6.09
C VAL A 21 24.72 -8.12 -4.75
N PHE A 22 24.38 -7.27 -3.78
CA PHE A 22 23.90 -7.75 -2.49
C PHE A 22 22.53 -8.42 -2.62
N GLY A 23 21.62 -7.87 -3.42
CA GLY A 23 20.30 -8.47 -3.61
C GLY A 23 20.36 -9.86 -4.26
N GLN A 24 21.25 -10.07 -5.24
CA GLN A 24 21.49 -11.40 -5.81
C GLN A 24 22.13 -12.36 -4.79
N LEU A 25 23.02 -11.87 -3.94
CA LEU A 25 23.64 -12.66 -2.88
C LEU A 25 22.63 -13.10 -1.80
N PHE A 26 21.71 -12.20 -1.41
CA PHE A 26 20.68 -12.49 -0.42
C PHE A 26 19.50 -13.27 -0.98
N SER A 27 19.29 -13.26 -2.30
CA SER A 27 18.17 -13.96 -2.93
C SER A 27 18.06 -15.46 -2.60
N PRO A 28 19.13 -16.28 -2.62
CA PRO A 28 19.04 -17.68 -2.19
C PRO A 28 18.74 -17.83 -0.69
N ILE A 29 19.17 -16.87 0.15
CA ILE A 29 18.87 -16.86 1.58
C ILE A 29 17.39 -16.56 1.81
N LEU A 30 16.82 -15.59 1.09
CA LEU A 30 15.40 -15.25 1.15
C LEU A 30 14.52 -16.40 0.64
N HIS A 31 14.97 -17.10 -0.40
CA HIS A 31 14.29 -18.29 -0.92
C HIS A 31 14.25 -19.39 0.15
N THR A 32 15.40 -19.68 0.77
CA THR A 32 15.53 -20.80 1.72
C THR A 32 14.91 -20.55 3.09
N LEU A 33 14.60 -19.29 3.44
CA LEU A 33 14.13 -18.91 4.78
C LEU A 33 12.80 -19.56 5.18
N THR A 34 11.90 -19.76 4.21
CA THR A 34 10.55 -20.30 4.45
C THR A 34 10.30 -21.60 3.70
N ASP A 35 11.37 -22.27 3.24
CA ASP A 35 11.29 -23.53 2.51
C ASP A 35 10.66 -24.66 3.34
N THR A 36 10.81 -24.61 4.66
CA THR A 36 10.29 -25.61 5.60
C THR A 36 8.81 -25.45 5.94
N ILE A 37 8.17 -24.35 5.51
CA ILE A 37 6.76 -24.06 5.74
C ILE A 37 5.92 -24.58 4.57
N SER A 38 4.74 -25.12 4.86
CA SER A 38 3.81 -25.58 3.83
C SER A 38 3.32 -24.42 2.94
N THR A 39 3.14 -24.71 1.66
CA THR A 39 2.73 -23.72 0.66
C THR A 39 1.36 -23.09 0.97
N ASP A 40 0.40 -23.88 1.47
CA ASP A 40 -0.94 -23.37 1.83
C ASP A 40 -0.88 -22.34 2.96
N THR A 41 -0.02 -22.60 3.96
CA THR A 41 0.22 -21.66 5.05
C THR A 41 0.89 -20.40 4.52
N ILE A 42 1.87 -20.52 3.62
CA ILE A 42 2.54 -19.36 3.01
C ILE A 42 1.58 -18.45 2.24
N TYR A 43 0.67 -18.99 1.43
CA TYR A 43 -0.32 -18.17 0.74
C TYR A 43 -1.27 -17.50 1.72
N THR A 44 -1.70 -18.23 2.75
CA THR A 44 -2.60 -17.70 3.78
C THR A 44 -1.93 -16.58 4.59
N THR A 45 -0.70 -16.78 5.07
CA THR A 45 0.03 -15.78 5.84
C THR A 45 0.36 -14.56 5.00
N SER A 46 0.73 -14.74 3.74
CA SER A 46 0.99 -13.63 2.80
C SER A 46 -0.27 -12.79 2.58
N PHE A 47 -1.43 -13.43 2.40
CA PHE A 47 -2.71 -12.76 2.25
C PHE A 47 -3.05 -11.91 3.48
N PHE A 48 -2.95 -12.48 4.69
CA PHE A 48 -3.21 -11.74 5.91
C PHE A 48 -2.21 -10.60 6.14
N MET A 49 -0.95 -10.78 5.76
CA MET A 49 0.07 -9.74 5.91
C MET A 49 -0.12 -8.60 4.93
N MET A 50 -0.60 -8.87 3.71
CA MET A 50 -1.05 -7.81 2.80
C MET A 50 -2.30 -7.09 3.30
N LEU A 51 -3.20 -7.80 4.00
CA LEU A 51 -4.35 -7.19 4.65
C LEU A 51 -3.90 -6.27 5.82
N VAL A 52 -2.94 -6.70 6.63
CA VAL A 52 -2.31 -5.86 7.66
C VAL A 52 -1.66 -4.63 7.01
N HIS A 53 -0.91 -4.78 5.93
CA HIS A 53 -0.37 -3.66 5.18
C HIS A 53 -1.48 -2.66 4.81
N LEU A 54 -2.58 -3.15 4.20
CA LEU A 54 -3.72 -2.32 3.78
C LEU A 54 -4.43 -1.61 4.94
N ILE A 55 -4.54 -2.22 6.12
CA ILE A 55 -5.21 -1.61 7.29
C ILE A 55 -4.33 -0.52 7.93
N PHE A 56 -3.03 -0.80 8.08
CA PHE A 56 -2.12 0.04 8.87
C PHE A 56 -1.37 1.09 8.04
N PHE A 57 -1.54 1.07 6.71
CA PHE A 57 -0.93 2.05 5.82
C PHE A 57 -1.51 3.46 6.06
N ASP A 58 -0.65 4.46 6.08
CA ASP A 58 -1.07 5.85 6.20
C ASP A 58 -1.58 6.39 4.86
N TYR A 59 -2.90 6.50 4.75
CA TYR A 59 -3.57 7.07 3.57
C TYR A 59 -3.71 8.60 3.61
N GLY A 60 -3.11 9.27 4.62
CA GLY A 60 -3.24 10.73 4.83
C GLY A 60 -4.46 11.12 5.66
N VAL A 61 -5.04 10.17 6.40
CA VAL A 61 -6.15 10.42 7.35
C VAL A 61 -5.57 10.33 8.76
N SER A 62 -5.83 11.34 9.61
CA SER A 62 -5.48 11.30 11.03
C SER A 62 -6.32 10.25 11.78
N ALA A 63 -5.91 8.99 11.67
CA ALA A 63 -6.50 7.87 12.39
C ALA A 63 -5.47 7.30 13.37
N ALA A 64 -5.87 7.07 14.61
CA ALA A 64 -4.98 6.57 15.67
C ALA A 64 -4.43 5.15 15.46
N ILE A 65 -4.87 4.46 14.41
CA ILE A 65 -4.55 3.04 14.14
C ILE A 65 -3.40 2.91 13.13
N VAL A 66 -2.96 3.98 12.46
CA VAL A 66 -1.95 3.88 11.39
C VAL A 66 -0.53 3.70 11.95
N SER A 67 0.24 2.79 11.34
CA SER A 67 1.66 2.58 11.67
C SER A 67 2.42 2.21 10.41
N ASN A 68 3.15 3.19 9.85
CA ASN A 68 3.94 3.01 8.63
C ASN A 68 4.98 1.89 8.78
N SER A 69 5.65 1.79 9.93
CA SER A 69 6.64 0.74 10.17
C SER A 69 6.02 -0.66 10.17
N LEU A 70 4.86 -0.84 10.80
CA LEU A 70 4.16 -2.12 10.82
C LEU A 70 3.64 -2.48 9.42
N SER A 71 3.01 -1.52 8.74
CA SER A 71 2.49 -1.71 7.39
C SER A 71 3.57 -2.10 6.39
N LEU A 72 4.72 -1.42 6.40
CA LEU A 72 5.85 -1.76 5.54
C LEU A 72 6.47 -3.11 5.89
N SER A 73 6.66 -3.40 7.18
CA SER A 73 7.20 -4.70 7.62
C SER A 73 6.30 -5.86 7.19
N ALA A 74 4.98 -5.68 7.26
CA ALA A 74 4.00 -6.67 6.82
C ALA A 74 4.05 -6.89 5.30
N ALA A 75 4.13 -5.82 4.48
CA ALA A 75 4.25 -5.93 3.03
C ALA A 75 5.55 -6.61 2.59
N VAL A 76 6.67 -6.27 3.23
CA VAL A 76 7.97 -6.89 2.96
C VAL A 76 7.93 -8.38 3.35
N PHE A 77 7.38 -8.71 4.51
CA PHE A 77 7.25 -10.10 4.95
C PHE A 77 6.36 -10.93 4.01
N ALA A 78 5.21 -10.40 3.59
CA ALA A 78 4.36 -11.05 2.59
C ALA A 78 5.13 -11.30 1.29
N SER A 79 5.86 -10.30 0.79
CA SER A 79 6.65 -10.42 -0.44
C SER A 79 7.74 -11.50 -0.34
N ILE A 80 8.41 -11.61 0.82
CA ILE A 80 9.39 -12.68 1.09
C ILE A 80 8.73 -14.06 1.09
N CYS A 81 7.57 -14.19 1.73
CA CYS A 81 6.80 -15.43 1.75
C CYS A 81 6.38 -15.88 0.34
N LEU A 82 5.96 -14.96 -0.53
CA LEU A 82 5.70 -15.29 -1.94
C LEU A 82 6.98 -15.63 -2.71
N ALA A 83 8.08 -14.92 -2.47
CA ALA A 83 9.35 -15.10 -3.17
C ALA A 83 9.97 -16.49 -2.95
N SER A 84 9.78 -17.10 -1.77
CA SER A 84 10.30 -18.44 -1.46
C SER A 84 9.60 -19.58 -2.19
N ARG A 85 8.44 -19.32 -2.82
CA ARG A 85 7.73 -20.32 -3.64
C ARG A 85 8.05 -20.19 -5.13
N LEU A 86 8.88 -19.22 -5.50
CA LEU A 86 9.29 -18.99 -6.86
C LEU A 86 10.48 -19.88 -7.20
N SER A 87 10.41 -20.58 -8.33
CA SER A 87 11.35 -21.66 -8.70
C SER A 87 12.81 -21.24 -8.89
N SER A 88 13.10 -19.95 -9.05
CA SER A 88 14.45 -19.43 -9.29
C SER A 88 14.73 -18.24 -8.38
N ALA A 89 15.94 -18.22 -7.81
CA ALA A 89 16.47 -17.08 -7.08
C ALA A 89 16.38 -15.78 -7.91
N HIS A 90 16.57 -15.85 -9.23
CA HIS A 90 16.43 -14.65 -10.07
C HIS A 90 15.02 -14.06 -10.03
N HIS A 91 13.99 -14.90 -10.03
CA HIS A 91 12.61 -14.44 -9.92
C HIS A 91 12.32 -13.89 -8.52
N ALA A 92 12.85 -14.52 -7.46
CA ALA A 92 12.73 -14.03 -6.09
C ALA A 92 13.36 -12.64 -5.93
N PHE A 93 14.55 -12.42 -6.50
CA PHE A 93 15.20 -11.10 -6.52
C PHE A 93 14.34 -10.04 -7.24
N ILE A 94 13.78 -10.37 -8.41
CA ILE A 94 12.92 -9.46 -9.16
C ILE A 94 11.69 -9.09 -8.32
N LEU A 95 11.02 -10.09 -7.72
CA LEU A 95 9.85 -9.86 -6.89
C LEU A 95 10.16 -8.95 -5.69
N MET A 96 11.28 -9.19 -5.01
CA MET A 96 11.71 -8.35 -3.88
C MET A 96 12.07 -6.92 -4.29
N THR A 97 12.69 -6.76 -5.46
CA THR A 97 13.01 -5.44 -6.02
C THR A 97 11.73 -4.68 -6.36
N VAL A 98 10.80 -5.31 -7.09
CA VAL A 98 9.50 -4.73 -7.45
C VAL A 98 8.67 -4.42 -6.20
N ALA A 99 8.68 -5.30 -5.19
CA ALA A 99 8.00 -5.05 -3.92
C ALA A 99 8.59 -3.82 -3.20
N THR A 100 9.91 -3.66 -3.19
CA THR A 100 10.56 -2.49 -2.60
C THR A 100 10.17 -1.21 -3.34
N GLU A 101 10.19 -1.23 -4.68
CA GLU A 101 9.77 -0.09 -5.50
C GLU A 101 8.29 0.25 -5.26
N THR A 102 7.41 -0.75 -5.15
CA THR A 102 5.96 -0.56 -5.03
C THR A 102 5.53 -0.14 -3.62
N PHE A 103 6.12 -0.71 -2.57
CA PHE A 103 5.71 -0.44 -1.19
C PHE A 103 6.51 0.67 -0.52
N VAL A 104 7.76 0.91 -0.93
CA VAL A 104 8.62 1.94 -0.30
C VAL A 104 8.74 3.17 -1.19
N LEU A 105 9.16 3.00 -2.44
CA LEU A 105 9.49 4.13 -3.30
C LEU A 105 8.24 4.83 -3.86
N PHE A 106 7.24 4.05 -4.26
CA PHE A 106 6.01 4.58 -4.86
C PHE A 106 5.21 5.47 -3.91
N PRO A 107 5.01 5.16 -2.61
CA PRO A 107 4.37 6.09 -1.68
C PRO A 107 5.09 7.43 -1.54
N LEU A 108 6.43 7.41 -1.52
CA LEU A 108 7.25 8.63 -1.47
C LEU A 108 7.04 9.48 -2.73
N LEU A 109 7.06 8.84 -3.91
CA LEU A 109 6.80 9.51 -5.17
C LEU A 109 5.37 10.07 -5.25
N ARG A 110 4.39 9.32 -4.74
CA ARG A 110 2.97 9.70 -4.75
C ARG A 110 2.71 10.98 -3.97
N ASN A 111 3.43 11.21 -2.88
CA ASN A 111 3.26 12.40 -2.04
C ASN A 111 3.71 13.69 -2.73
N GLU A 112 4.63 13.61 -3.70
CA GLU A 112 5.12 14.75 -4.48
C GLU A 112 4.20 15.10 -5.68
N ILE A 113 3.25 14.22 -6.01
CA ILE A 113 2.40 14.37 -7.20
C ILE A 113 1.14 15.18 -6.88
N HIS A 114 0.98 16.29 -7.60
CA HIS A 114 -0.11 17.25 -7.37
C HIS A 114 -1.50 16.74 -7.78
N LYS A 115 -1.58 15.73 -8.66
CA LYS A 115 -2.84 15.14 -9.17
C LYS A 115 -2.92 13.63 -8.92
N PRO A 116 -3.08 13.19 -7.66
CA PRO A 116 -3.01 11.77 -7.29
C PRO A 116 -4.11 10.93 -7.93
N VAL A 117 -5.28 11.51 -8.20
CA VAL A 117 -6.43 10.81 -8.82
C VAL A 117 -6.11 10.34 -10.24
N ILE A 118 -5.46 11.18 -11.04
CA ILE A 118 -5.09 10.83 -12.42
C ILE A 118 -4.06 9.71 -12.40
N MET A 119 -3.03 9.81 -11.55
CA MET A 119 -2.02 8.76 -11.44
C MET A 119 -2.63 7.42 -11.01
N THR A 120 -3.46 7.42 -9.95
CA THR A 120 -4.12 6.20 -9.49
C THR A 120 -5.04 5.60 -10.57
N SER A 121 -5.73 6.43 -11.36
CA SER A 121 -6.56 5.95 -12.47
C SER A 121 -5.72 5.31 -13.58
N MET A 122 -4.57 5.91 -13.94
CA MET A 122 -3.66 5.36 -14.95
C MET A 122 -3.08 4.01 -14.50
N ILE A 123 -2.68 3.89 -13.23
CA ILE A 123 -2.17 2.64 -12.65
C ILE A 123 -3.26 1.57 -12.67
N LEU A 124 -4.48 1.90 -12.27
CA LEU A 124 -5.58 0.95 -12.26
C LEU A 124 -5.91 0.42 -13.66
N ILE A 125 -5.90 1.27 -14.69
CA ILE A 125 -6.10 0.85 -16.08
C ILE A 125 -4.96 -0.07 -16.54
N PHE A 126 -3.72 0.29 -16.19
CA PHE A 126 -2.54 -0.50 -16.50
C PHE A 126 -2.63 -1.90 -15.85
N ASP A 127 -2.93 -1.97 -14.57
CA ASP A 127 -3.05 -3.23 -13.83
C ASP A 127 -4.13 -4.13 -14.45
N VAL A 128 -5.34 -3.59 -14.70
CA VAL A 128 -6.44 -4.34 -15.31
C VAL A 128 -6.04 -4.88 -16.69
N TYR A 129 -5.33 -4.09 -17.50
CA TYR A 129 -4.84 -4.54 -18.80
C TYR A 129 -3.92 -5.76 -18.69
N PHE A 130 -2.95 -5.74 -17.77
CA PHE A 130 -2.04 -6.88 -17.55
C PHE A 130 -2.76 -8.09 -16.95
N LEU A 131 -3.69 -7.88 -16.02
CA LEU A 131 -4.47 -8.94 -15.41
C LEU A 131 -5.35 -9.68 -16.42
N ILE A 132 -5.91 -8.99 -17.41
CA ILE A 132 -6.69 -9.62 -18.49
C ILE A 132 -5.82 -10.55 -19.35
N GLN A 133 -4.54 -10.19 -19.58
CA GLN A 133 -3.61 -11.06 -20.32
C GLN A 133 -3.29 -12.36 -19.57
N ILE A 134 -3.31 -12.34 -18.24
CA ILE A 134 -3.09 -13.51 -17.39
C ILE A 134 -4.35 -14.37 -17.32
N GLY A 135 -5.51 -13.75 -17.12
CA GLY A 135 -6.79 -14.46 -17.10
C GLY A 135 -7.96 -13.62 -16.63
N TYR A 136 -9.12 -13.84 -17.27
CA TYR A 136 -10.34 -13.07 -17.00
C TYR A 136 -10.82 -13.18 -15.54
N LEU A 137 -10.72 -14.36 -14.93
CA LEU A 137 -11.14 -14.56 -13.53
C LEU A 137 -10.36 -13.67 -12.56
N VAL A 138 -9.04 -13.57 -12.74
CA VAL A 138 -8.19 -12.76 -11.84
C VAL A 138 -8.49 -11.28 -12.00
N ALA A 139 -8.72 -10.81 -13.24
CA ALA A 139 -9.12 -9.44 -13.52
C ALA A 139 -10.48 -9.09 -12.86
N VAL A 140 -11.47 -9.99 -12.95
CA VAL A 140 -12.78 -9.79 -12.32
C VAL A 140 -12.66 -9.73 -10.80
N LEU A 141 -11.92 -10.65 -10.18
CA LEU A 141 -11.70 -10.64 -8.72
C LEU A 141 -10.99 -9.37 -8.26
N PHE A 142 -10.02 -8.88 -9.03
CA PHE A 142 -9.34 -7.61 -8.74
C PHE A 142 -10.31 -6.43 -8.78
N ILE A 143 -11.12 -6.30 -9.84
CA ILE A 143 -12.09 -5.20 -9.98
C ILE A 143 -13.11 -5.23 -8.82
N ILE A 144 -13.63 -6.41 -8.48
CA ILE A 144 -14.55 -6.58 -7.35
C ILE A 144 -13.88 -6.12 -6.04
N THR A 145 -12.65 -6.54 -5.79
CA THR A 145 -11.91 -6.17 -4.57
C THR A 145 -11.70 -4.67 -4.47
N VAL A 146 -11.27 -4.03 -5.57
CA VAL A 146 -11.08 -2.57 -5.61
C VAL A 146 -12.41 -1.84 -5.40
N PHE A 147 -13.49 -2.30 -6.02
CA PHE A 147 -14.82 -1.72 -5.82
C PHE A 147 -15.27 -1.82 -4.36
N LEU A 148 -15.07 -2.97 -3.71
CA LEU A 148 -15.37 -3.15 -2.28
C LEU A 148 -14.57 -2.17 -1.42
N ILE A 149 -13.28 -2.01 -1.67
CA ILE A 149 -12.43 -1.12 -0.88
C ILE A 149 -12.80 0.35 -1.11
N ILE A 150 -13.02 0.78 -2.34
CA ILE A 150 -13.24 2.21 -2.67
C ILE A 150 -14.68 2.65 -2.39
N VAL A 151 -15.66 1.78 -2.58
CA VAL A 151 -17.09 2.14 -2.44
C VAL A 151 -17.68 1.59 -1.16
N VAL A 152 -17.53 0.30 -0.90
CA VAL A 152 -18.19 -0.33 0.26
C VAL A 152 -17.56 0.11 1.57
N CYS A 153 -16.23 0.19 1.69
CA CYS A 153 -15.60 0.63 2.94
C CYS A 153 -16.02 2.05 3.36
N PRO A 154 -16.00 3.09 2.50
CA PRO A 154 -16.48 4.41 2.88
C PRO A 154 -17.98 4.45 3.22
N LEU A 155 -18.82 3.72 2.49
CA LEU A 155 -20.26 3.65 2.79
C LEU A 155 -20.52 3.01 4.16
N LEU A 156 -19.82 1.92 4.47
CA LEU A 156 -19.87 1.30 5.79
C LEU A 156 -19.35 2.25 6.86
N PHE A 157 -18.23 2.92 6.61
CA PHE A 157 -17.64 3.89 7.54
C PHE A 157 -18.64 5.01 7.89
N VAL A 158 -19.25 5.65 6.89
CA VAL A 158 -20.27 6.70 7.09
C VAL A 158 -21.50 6.16 7.84
N LYS A 159 -21.95 4.95 7.51
CA LYS A 159 -23.08 4.30 8.20
C LYS A 159 -22.76 4.03 9.67
N TYR A 160 -21.54 3.57 9.97
CA TYR A 160 -21.12 3.24 11.33
C TYR A 160 -20.77 4.46 12.16
N GLN A 161 -20.35 5.56 11.53
CA GLN A 161 -20.10 6.83 12.21
C GLN A 161 -21.37 7.38 12.89
N LYS A 162 -22.57 7.04 12.39
CA LYS A 162 -23.85 7.39 13.02
C LYS A 162 -24.05 6.78 14.42
N TYR A 163 -23.43 5.63 14.71
CA TYR A 163 -23.58 4.95 16.01
C TYR A 163 -22.47 5.30 16.99
N LYS A 164 -21.59 6.26 16.65
CA LYS A 164 -20.59 6.75 17.58
C LYS A 164 -21.29 7.70 18.55
N ASP A 165 -21.42 7.26 19.80
CA ASP A 165 -21.91 8.12 20.87
C ASP A 165 -20.92 9.29 21.09
N ASN A 166 -21.40 10.52 20.91
CA ASN A 166 -20.62 11.71 21.21
C ASN A 166 -20.76 12.00 22.71
N ILE A 167 -19.67 11.86 23.46
CA ILE A 167 -19.67 12.18 24.89
C ILE A 167 -19.49 13.68 25.01
N TYR A 168 -20.60 14.39 25.25
CA TYR A 168 -20.62 15.82 25.49
C TYR A 168 -19.94 16.13 26.84
N GLY A 169 -18.79 16.80 26.80
CA GLY A 169 -18.14 17.34 27.98
C GLY A 169 -18.71 18.71 28.35
N PRO A 170 -18.52 19.21 29.59
CA PRO A 170 -18.94 20.55 30.01
C PRO A 170 -18.18 21.69 29.31
N TRP A 171 -17.30 21.37 28.36
CA TRP A 171 -16.46 22.28 27.58
C TRP A 171 -16.70 22.12 26.06
N ASP A 172 -17.77 21.44 25.64
CA ASP A 172 -18.11 21.29 24.23
C ASP A 172 -18.52 22.64 23.60
N GLU A 173 -18.29 22.80 22.31
CA GLU A 173 -18.51 24.07 21.62
C GLU A 173 -19.99 24.49 21.70
N ALA A 174 -20.22 25.76 22.05
CA ALA A 174 -21.57 26.30 22.14
C ALA A 174 -22.20 26.34 20.75
N ILE A 175 -23.32 25.62 20.59
CA ILE A 175 -24.13 25.64 19.38
C ILE A 175 -24.77 27.04 19.32
N VAL A 176 -24.38 27.86 18.35
CA VAL A 176 -25.01 29.16 18.10
C VAL A 176 -26.26 28.90 17.29
N ASP A 177 -27.44 29.05 17.90
CA ASP A 177 -28.69 29.03 17.14
C ASP A 177 -28.73 30.27 16.25
N ASP A 178 -28.76 30.05 14.93
CA ASP A 178 -28.87 31.13 13.95
C ASP A 178 -30.19 31.89 14.18
N ILE A 179 -30.06 33.21 14.35
CA ILE A 179 -31.11 34.16 14.73
C ILE A 179 -32.24 34.21 13.68
N ASP A 180 -32.01 33.68 12.48
CA ASP A 180 -32.98 33.63 11.40
C ASP A 180 -34.21 32.77 11.74
N ASN A 181 -34.08 31.75 12.61
CA ASN A 181 -35.22 30.96 13.11
C ASN A 181 -36.08 31.71 14.14
N LEU A 182 -35.57 32.79 14.74
CA LEU A 182 -36.31 33.61 15.70
C LEU A 182 -37.24 34.63 15.02
N SER A 183 -37.01 34.92 13.73
CA SER A 183 -37.81 35.87 12.94
C SER A 183 -39.14 35.30 12.43
N LEU A 184 -39.35 33.98 12.54
CA LEU A 184 -40.59 33.30 12.16
C LEU A 184 -41.54 33.04 13.35
N VAL A 185 -41.16 33.44 14.57
CA VAL A 185 -41.93 33.19 15.81
C VAL A 185 -42.37 34.49 16.51
N LEU A 186 -42.00 35.66 15.97
CA LEU A 186 -42.50 36.99 16.37
C LEU A 186 -43.40 37.56 15.28
#